data_AF-A0A3D5BA03-F1
#
_entry.id   AF-A0A3D5BA03-F1
#
_cell.length_a   1.000
_cell.length_b   1.000
_cell.length_c   1.000
_cell.angle_alpha   90.00
_cell.angle_beta   90.00
_cell.angle_gamma   90.00
#
_symmetry.space_group_name_H-M   'P 1'
#
loop_
_entity.id
_entity.type
_entity.pdbx_description
1 polymer ?
#
loop_
_entity_poly.entity_id
_entity_poly.type
_entity_poly.pdbx_seq_one_letter_code
_entity_poly.pdbx_strand_id
1 'polypeptide(L)'
;MQEESVAPKERVNITYRPATGDAKEEVELPLKMLIVGDFTLAKDDRSVEERDPINIDKDNFNDVLKAQNLAVDLSVANTLTDQPDEKMTLNLKFNSLKDF
;
A
#
# COMPACT_ATOMS: atom_id res chain seq x y z
N MET A 1 15.96 16.38 -22.91
CA MET A 1 16.98 17.38 -23.30
C MET A 1 18.27 17.02 -22.57
N GLN A 2 19.23 16.42 -23.25
CA GLN A 2 20.60 16.08 -22.81
C GLN A 2 21.28 15.44 -24.04
N GLU A 3 22.47 15.81 -24.54
CA GLU A 3 23.46 16.85 -24.28
C GLU A 3 24.04 17.25 -25.65
N GLU A 4 24.30 18.54 -25.90
CA GLU A 4 25.16 18.93 -27.04
C GLU A 4 26.62 18.88 -26.61
N SER A 5 27.37 17.91 -27.14
CA SER A 5 28.83 17.86 -27.02
C SER A 5 29.46 18.58 -28.22
N VAL A 6 30.21 19.66 -27.96
CA VAL A 6 30.95 20.38 -28.99
C VAL A 6 32.42 20.54 -28.59
N ALA A 7 33.32 19.85 -29.32
CA ALA A 7 34.75 20.17 -29.49
C ALA A 7 35.40 19.22 -30.55
N PRO A 8 36.67 19.43 -30.96
CA PRO A 8 37.22 20.33 -31.99
C PRO A 8 37.52 19.62 -33.34
N LYS A 9 37.92 20.42 -34.35
CA LYS A 9 37.85 20.23 -35.82
C LYS A 9 38.44 18.96 -36.48
N GLU A 10 39.09 18.05 -35.76
CA GLU A 10 39.72 16.84 -36.34
C GLU A 10 39.61 15.59 -35.47
N ARG A 11 38.39 15.17 -35.10
CA ARG A 11 38.07 13.78 -34.72
C ARG A 11 36.66 13.43 -35.20
N VAL A 12 36.49 12.18 -35.64
CA VAL A 12 35.17 11.64 -36.02
C VAL A 12 34.38 11.42 -34.73
N ASN A 13 33.28 12.14 -34.57
CA ASN A 13 32.33 11.93 -33.48
C ASN A 13 31.33 10.84 -33.89
N ILE A 14 31.49 9.64 -33.32
CA ILE A 14 30.52 8.55 -33.48
C ILE A 14 29.42 8.77 -32.44
N THR A 15 28.21 9.09 -32.90
CA THR A 15 27.02 9.18 -32.04
C THR A 15 26.11 8.01 -32.35
N TYR A 16 25.81 7.17 -31.36
CA TYR A 16 24.80 6.13 -31.50
C TYR A 16 23.43 6.78 -31.61
N ARG A 17 22.81 6.69 -32.79
CA ARG A 17 21.41 7.05 -32.99
C ARG A 17 20.61 5.76 -33.08
N PRO A 18 19.77 5.41 -32.07
CA PRO A 18 18.90 4.26 -32.19
C PRO A 18 17.98 4.45 -33.41
N ALA A 19 17.80 3.40 -34.21
CA ALA A 19 16.98 3.44 -35.42
C ALA A 19 15.47 3.35 -35.10
N THR A 20 14.99 4.19 -34.17
CA THR A 20 13.57 4.25 -33.79
C THR A 20 12.75 5.11 -34.76
N GLY A 21 13.38 5.82 -35.70
CA GLY A 21 12.69 6.67 -36.67
C GLY A 21 11.82 7.72 -35.97
N ASP A 22 10.55 7.80 -36.35
CA ASP A 22 9.51 8.65 -35.73
C ASP A 22 8.63 7.89 -34.72
N ALA A 23 9.03 6.69 -34.28
CA ALA A 23 8.24 5.89 -33.35
C ALA A 23 8.07 6.64 -32.03
N LYS A 24 6.81 6.87 -31.65
CA LYS A 24 6.45 7.40 -30.32
C LYS A 24 6.49 6.25 -29.33
N GLU A 25 7.13 6.48 -28.20
CA GLU A 25 7.09 5.56 -27.08
C GLU A 25 5.65 5.47 -26.54
N GLU A 26 5.07 4.28 -26.57
CA GLU A 26 3.79 3.99 -25.95
C GLU A 26 4.04 3.55 -24.50
N VAL A 27 3.41 4.25 -23.56
CA VAL A 27 3.49 3.92 -22.13
C VAL A 27 2.19 3.24 -21.73
N GLU A 28 2.28 1.99 -21.28
CA GLU A 28 1.12 1.27 -20.74
C GLU A 28 0.83 1.72 -19.30
N LEU A 29 -0.45 1.97 -19.02
CA LEU A 29 -0.90 2.30 -17.67
C LEU A 29 -1.28 1.02 -16.92
N PRO A 30 -0.80 0.84 -15.68
CA PRO A 30 -1.18 -0.31 -14.88
C PRO A 30 -2.65 -0.21 -14.45
N LEU A 31 -3.33 -1.36 -14.43
CA LEU A 31 -4.64 -1.47 -13.81
C LEU A 31 -4.50 -1.30 -12.28
N LYS A 32 -4.89 -0.13 -11.78
CA LYS A 32 -4.93 0.16 -10.34
C LYS A 32 -6.37 0.11 -9.84
N MET A 33 -6.60 -0.66 -8.77
CA MET A 33 -7.91 -0.78 -8.12
C MET A 33 -7.91 -0.04 -6.79
N LEU A 34 -9.01 0.64 -6.50
CA LEU A 34 -9.28 1.26 -5.20
C LEU A 34 -10.31 0.39 -4.46
N ILE A 35 -9.92 -0.14 -3.30
CA ILE A 35 -10.80 -0.93 -2.44
C ILE A 35 -11.24 -0.03 -1.30
N VAL A 36 -12.57 0.10 -1.12
CA VAL A 36 -13.17 0.95 -0.10
C VAL A 36 -14.00 0.09 0.85
N GLY A 37 -13.80 0.31 2.15
CA GLY A 37 -14.51 -0.40 3.20
C GLY A 37 -14.13 0.13 4.58
N ASP A 38 -14.82 -0.32 5.61
CA ASP A 38 -14.41 -0.11 6.99
C ASP A 38 -13.39 -1.19 7.37
N PHE A 39 -12.12 -0.78 7.51
CA PHE A 39 -11.01 -1.69 7.79
C PHE A 39 -10.49 -1.59 9.23
N THR A 40 -10.91 -0.57 10.00
CA THR A 40 -10.35 -0.29 11.32
C THR A 40 -11.39 -0.28 12.43
N LEU A 41 -12.69 -0.15 12.10
CA LEU A 41 -13.77 0.11 13.06
C LEU A 41 -13.53 1.37 13.92
N ALA A 42 -12.57 2.21 13.53
CA ALA A 42 -12.19 3.41 14.23
C ALA A 42 -12.83 4.62 13.56
N LYS A 43 -13.33 5.55 14.37
CA LYS A 43 -13.86 6.81 13.86
C LYS A 43 -12.71 7.69 13.40
N ASP A 44 -12.75 8.10 12.14
CA ASP A 44 -11.87 9.12 11.57
C ASP A 44 -12.67 10.41 11.35
N ASP A 45 -12.25 11.48 12.02
CA ASP A 45 -12.92 12.79 11.96
C ASP A 45 -12.57 13.58 10.68
N ARG A 46 -11.56 13.16 9.91
CA ARG A 46 -11.19 13.78 8.63
C ARG A 46 -12.30 13.59 7.58
N SER A 47 -12.46 14.57 6.69
CA SER A 47 -13.36 14.41 5.55
C SER A 47 -12.83 13.34 4.58
N VAL A 48 -13.67 12.83 3.67
CA VAL A 48 -13.24 11.77 2.73
C VAL A 48 -12.14 12.26 1.78
N GLU A 49 -12.16 13.53 1.40
CA GLU A 49 -11.16 14.17 0.53
C GLU A 49 -9.79 14.37 1.20
N GLU A 50 -9.74 14.38 2.54
CA GLU A 50 -8.50 14.49 3.33
C GLU A 50 -7.86 13.12 3.65
N ARG A 51 -8.49 12.01 3.22
CA ARG A 51 -8.01 10.65 3.48
C ARG A 51 -7.23 10.12 2.29
N ASP A 52 -5.92 10.02 2.46
CA ASP A 52 -5.05 9.44 1.43
C ASP A 52 -5.26 7.92 1.28
N PRO A 53 -5.37 7.41 0.04
CA PRO A 53 -5.37 5.97 -0.19
C PRO A 53 -3.98 5.38 0.07
N ILE A 54 -3.94 4.20 0.70
CA ILE A 54 -2.70 3.50 0.99
C ILE A 54 -2.46 2.43 -0.09
N ASN A 55 -1.27 2.44 -0.67
CA ASN A 55 -0.88 1.41 -1.62
C ASN A 55 -0.49 0.12 -0.88
N ILE A 56 -1.02 -1.01 -1.35
CA ILE A 56 -0.78 -2.33 -0.77
C ILE A 56 -0.34 -3.28 -1.88
N ASP A 57 0.70 -4.06 -1.58
CA ASP A 57 1.18 -5.17 -2.41
C ASP A 57 1.53 -6.39 -1.52
N LYS A 58 2.21 -7.39 -2.10
CA LYS A 58 2.56 -8.64 -1.40
C LYS A 58 3.67 -8.45 -0.38
N ASP A 59 4.50 -7.43 -0.55
CA ASP A 59 5.71 -7.23 0.24
C ASP A 59 5.43 -6.32 1.44
N ASN A 60 4.47 -5.39 1.33
CA ASN A 60 4.16 -4.41 2.37
C ASN A 60 2.90 -4.69 3.21
N PHE A 61 2.15 -5.77 2.93
CA PHE A 61 0.84 -6.01 3.55
C PHE A 61 0.86 -5.99 5.08
N ASN A 62 1.80 -6.71 5.71
CA ASN A 62 1.89 -6.78 7.17
C ASN A 62 2.34 -5.45 7.79
N ASP A 63 3.18 -4.68 7.09
CA ASP A 63 3.63 -3.38 7.58
C ASP A 63 2.47 -2.38 7.59
N VAL A 64 1.66 -2.39 6.53
CA VAL A 64 0.42 -1.59 6.46
C VAL A 64 -0.54 -2.02 7.55
N LEU A 65 -0.78 -3.33 7.72
CA LEU A 65 -1.69 -3.85 8.75
C LEU A 65 -1.28 -3.41 10.16
N LYS A 66 0.02 -3.51 10.48
CA LYS A 66 0.59 -3.06 11.74
C LYS A 66 0.43 -1.56 11.94
N ALA A 67 0.67 -0.75 10.90
CA ALA A 67 0.54 0.70 10.96
C ALA A 67 -0.91 1.16 11.20
N GLN A 68 -1.91 0.36 10.79
CA GLN A 68 -3.32 0.65 11.10
C GLN A 68 -3.67 0.51 12.59
N ASN A 69 -2.82 -0.14 13.39
CA ASN A 69 -3.02 -0.33 14.84
C ASN A 69 -4.42 -0.90 15.17
N LEU A 70 -4.78 -1.99 14.47
CA LEU A 70 -6.07 -2.64 14.63
C LEU A 70 -6.22 -3.24 16.03
N ALA A 71 -7.32 -2.90 16.69
CA ALA A 71 -7.69 -3.44 17.99
C ALA A 71 -9.19 -3.72 18.04
N VAL A 72 -9.57 -4.79 18.74
CA VAL A 72 -10.98 -5.15 18.93
C VAL A 72 -11.19 -5.58 20.38
N ASP A 73 -12.12 -4.91 21.04
CA ASP A 73 -12.59 -5.26 22.38
C ASP A 73 -13.89 -6.05 22.27
N LEU A 74 -13.89 -7.28 22.77
CA LEU A 74 -15.00 -8.22 22.64
C LEU A 74 -15.43 -8.72 24.01
N SER A 75 -16.73 -8.92 24.19
CA SER A 75 -17.28 -9.64 25.34
C SER A 75 -17.93 -10.92 24.84
N VAL A 76 -17.29 -12.05 25.11
CA VAL A 76 -17.72 -13.39 24.65
C VAL A 76 -18.18 -14.23 25.83
N ALA A 77 -18.95 -15.29 25.56
CA ALA A 77 -19.34 -16.23 26.62
C ALA A 77 -18.09 -16.92 27.19
N ASN A 78 -17.98 -16.97 28.52
CA ASN A 78 -16.89 -17.68 29.19
C ASN A 78 -17.20 -19.19 29.18
N THR A 79 -16.33 -19.98 28.55
CA THR A 79 -16.42 -21.45 28.51
C THR A 79 -15.33 -22.14 29.33
N LEU A 80 -14.53 -21.37 30.08
CA LEU A 80 -13.48 -21.90 30.96
C LEU A 80 -14.00 -22.26 32.36
N THR A 81 -15.18 -21.77 32.72
CA THR A 81 -15.85 -22.00 34.00
C THR A 81 -17.24 -22.59 33.75
N ASP A 82 -17.78 -23.32 34.73
CA ASP A 82 -19.13 -23.89 34.66
C ASP A 82 -20.23 -22.88 35.07
N GLN A 83 -19.92 -21.57 35.10
CA GLN A 83 -20.90 -20.55 35.49
C GLN A 83 -21.77 -20.16 34.29
N PRO A 84 -23.10 -20.33 34.38
CA PRO A 84 -24.01 -19.92 33.31
C PRO A 84 -24.00 -18.39 33.16
N ASP A 85 -24.10 -17.93 31.92
CA ASP A 85 -24.17 -16.52 31.52
C ASP A 85 -22.94 -15.65 31.89
N GLU A 86 -21.85 -16.26 32.35
CA GLU A 86 -20.60 -15.55 32.59
C GLU A 86 -19.98 -15.08 31.27
N LYS A 87 -19.52 -13.83 31.22
CA LYS A 87 -18.84 -13.24 30.05
C LYS A 87 -17.38 -12.98 30.33
N MET A 88 -16.55 -13.25 29.33
CA MET A 88 -15.13 -12.93 29.32
C MET A 88 -14.87 -11.74 28.38
N THR A 89 -14.13 -10.75 28.87
CA THR A 89 -13.68 -9.62 28.06
C THR A 89 -12.31 -9.93 27.44
N LEU A 90 -12.20 -9.76 26.14
CA LEU A 90 -10.98 -9.92 25.36
C LEU A 90 -10.60 -8.57 24.75
N ASN A 91 -9.30 -8.26 24.76
CA ASN A 91 -8.73 -7.06 24.14
C ASN A 91 -7.69 -7.56 23.14
N LEU A 92 -8.04 -7.57 21.86
CA LEU A 92 -7.20 -8.14 20.80
C LEU A 92 -6.47 -7.03 20.06
N LYS A 93 -5.22 -7.29 19.67
CA LYS A 93 -4.42 -6.41 18.82
C LYS A 93 -3.84 -7.21 17.66
N PHE A 94 -3.92 -6.65 16.46
CA PHE A 94 -3.49 -7.32 15.23
C PHE A 94 -2.34 -6.53 14.59
N ASN A 95 -1.23 -7.20 14.34
CA ASN A 95 -0.03 -6.65 13.70
C ASN A 95 0.33 -7.39 12.41
N SER A 96 -0.10 -8.65 12.26
CA SER A 96 0.18 -9.47 11.09
C SER A 96 -1.00 -10.36 10.74
N LEU A 97 -1.04 -10.86 9.51
CA LEU A 97 -2.09 -11.81 9.10
C LEU A 97 -2.12 -13.09 9.96
N LYS A 98 -1.02 -13.43 10.63
CA LYS A 98 -0.93 -14.61 11.51
C LYS A 98 -1.59 -14.42 12.88
N ASP A 99 -2.05 -13.21 13.19
CA ASP A 99 -2.69 -12.90 14.48
C ASP A 99 -4.20 -13.23 14.47
N PHE A 100 -4.74 -13.64 13.31
CA PHE A 100 -6.09 -14.19 13.13
C PHE A 100 -6.07 -15.72 13.21
#